data_AF-A0AAN9YNL1-F1
#
_entry.id   AF-A0AAN9YNL1-F1
#
_cell.length_a   1.000
_cell.length_b   1.000
_cell.length_c   1.000
_cell.angle_alpha   90.00
_cell.angle_beta   90.00
_cell.angle_gamma   90.00
#
_symmetry.space_group_name_H-M   'P 1'
#
loop_
_entity.id
_entity.type
_entity.pdbx_description
1 polymer ?
#
loop_
_entity_poly.entity_id
_entity_poly.type
_entity_poly.pdbx_seq_one_letter_code
_entity_poly.pdbx_strand_id
1 'polypeptide(L)'
;MRYTVLALPVTATSRTWEFGDNPEKGVKGAKFLVINENGRVPALEDPNTGVVSWESGACMNYLRRAYDKDGRILRPRGDSEQDRVDFDKWEYFLLTTLGPMTGQTNWYRHYNGFANEGVLIAMQSKHGAAMVSWRGS
;
A
#
# COMPACT_ATOMS: atom_id res chain seq x y z
N MET A 1 -10.23 -19.13 5.33
CA MET A 1 -9.50 -19.95 4.34
C MET A 1 -8.03 -19.61 4.46
N ARG A 2 -7.13 -20.60 4.55
CA ARG A 2 -5.67 -20.36 4.63
C ARG A 2 -5.17 -20.15 3.20
N TYR A 3 -4.45 -19.06 2.95
CA TYR A 3 -3.83 -18.79 1.65
C TYR A 3 -2.32 -18.63 1.83
N THR A 4 -1.57 -19.15 0.86
CA THR A 4 -0.15 -18.79 0.69
C THR A 4 -0.12 -17.42 0.05
N VAL A 5 -0.11 -16.37 0.87
CA VAL A 5 0.01 -15.00 0.40
C VAL A 5 1.49 -14.75 0.20
N LEU A 6 1.91 -14.75 -1.08
CA LEU A 6 3.30 -14.72 -1.53
C LEU A 6 4.01 -16.06 -1.27
N ALA A 7 4.97 -16.44 -2.10
CA ALA A 7 5.74 -17.69 -1.97
C ALA A 7 6.64 -17.76 -0.71
N LEU A 8 6.36 -16.91 0.28
CA LEU A 8 7.04 -16.84 1.56
C LEU A 8 6.70 -18.08 2.39
N PRO A 9 7.62 -18.54 3.26
CA PRO A 9 7.40 -19.70 4.13
C PRO A 9 6.52 -19.35 5.35
N VAL A 10 5.46 -18.56 5.15
CA VAL A 10 4.52 -18.15 6.21
C VAL A 10 3.09 -18.49 5.82
N THR A 11 2.32 -18.99 6.78
CA THR A 11 0.88 -19.24 6.59
C THR A 11 0.09 -18.02 7.04
N ALA A 12 -0.59 -17.35 6.12
CA ALA A 12 -1.45 -16.21 6.44
C ALA A 12 -2.92 -16.62 6.56
N THR A 13 -3.62 -15.99 7.51
CA THR A 13 -5.08 -16.05 7.61
C THR A 13 -5.65 -14.66 7.33
N SER A 14 -6.54 -14.55 6.35
CA SER A 14 -7.23 -13.28 6.07
C SER A 14 -8.42 -13.09 7.02
N ARG A 15 -8.55 -11.88 7.56
CA ARG A 15 -9.74 -11.41 8.26
C ARG A 15 -10.42 -10.37 7.37
N THR A 16 -11.71 -10.55 7.11
CA THR A 16 -12.51 -9.60 6.31
C THR A 16 -13.14 -8.57 7.22
N TRP A 17 -13.01 -7.30 6.84
CA TRP A 17 -13.63 -6.17 7.50
C TRP A 17 -14.59 -5.46 6.55
N GLU A 18 -15.67 -4.93 7.10
CA GLU A 18 -16.72 -4.23 6.37
C GLU A 18 -16.39 -2.74 6.27
N PHE A 19 -16.83 -2.09 5.18
CA PHE A 19 -16.82 -0.64 5.13
C PHE A 19 -17.89 -0.09 6.07
N GLY A 20 -17.50 0.83 6.95
CA GLY A 20 -18.40 1.43 7.93
C GLY A 20 -17.79 1.48 9.33
N ASP A 21 -18.61 1.90 10.29
CA ASP A 21 -18.27 2.19 11.68
C ASP A 21 -18.79 1.13 12.68
N ASN A 22 -19.31 0.01 12.18
CA ASN A 22 -19.74 -1.11 13.01
C ASN A 22 -18.62 -1.46 14.02
N PRO A 23 -18.85 -1.40 15.35
CA PRO A 23 -17.80 -1.53 16.34
C PRO A 23 -16.98 -2.82 16.25
N GLU A 24 -17.61 -3.91 15.78
CA GLU A 24 -17.02 -5.26 15.75
C GLU A 24 -16.45 -5.67 14.39
N LYS A 25 -16.96 -5.10 13.30
CA LYS A 25 -16.67 -5.54 11.93
C LYS A 25 -16.26 -4.43 10.97
N GLY A 26 -16.50 -3.17 11.32
CA GLY A 26 -16.23 -2.02 10.47
C GLY A 26 -14.77 -1.58 10.54
N VAL A 27 -14.20 -1.15 9.40
CA VAL A 27 -12.86 -0.54 9.36
C VAL A 27 -12.78 0.79 10.11
N LYS A 28 -13.91 1.42 10.41
CA LYS A 28 -14.01 2.59 11.30
C LYS A 28 -14.52 2.24 12.71
N GLY A 29 -14.71 0.95 13.00
CA GLY A 29 -15.17 0.46 14.29
C GLY A 29 -14.05 0.37 15.32
N ALA A 30 -14.41 0.43 16.60
CA ALA A 30 -13.47 0.43 17.73
C ALA A 30 -12.47 -0.74 17.69
N LYS A 31 -12.92 -1.94 17.31
CA LYS A 31 -12.06 -3.13 17.26
C LYS A 31 -10.98 -3.06 16.18
N PHE A 32 -11.29 -2.50 15.01
CA PHE A 32 -10.31 -2.35 13.94
C PHE A 32 -9.36 -1.20 14.20
N LEU A 33 -9.85 -0.11 14.77
CA LEU A 33 -9.03 1.08 15.05
C LEU A 33 -7.90 0.83 16.05
N VAL A 34 -8.04 -0.19 16.91
CA VAL A 34 -6.95 -0.68 17.77
C VAL A 34 -5.80 -1.29 16.95
N ILE A 35 -6.11 -1.89 15.80
CA ILE A 35 -5.12 -2.50 14.89
C ILE A 35 -4.54 -1.44 13.94
N ASN A 36 -5.41 -0.58 13.39
CA ASN A 36 -5.03 0.48 12.48
C ASN A 36 -5.86 1.74 12.74
N GLU A 37 -5.22 2.75 13.33
CA GLU A 37 -5.82 4.05 13.63
C GLU A 37 -6.24 4.86 12.39
N ASN A 38 -5.66 4.61 11.22
CA ASN A 38 -6.13 5.19 9.95
C ASN A 38 -7.52 4.64 9.56
N GLY A 39 -7.89 3.47 10.09
CA GLY A 39 -9.18 2.82 9.80
C GLY A 39 -9.33 2.47 8.32
N ARG A 40 -8.25 1.98 7.70
CA ARG A 40 -8.21 1.52 6.31
C ARG A 40 -7.52 0.16 6.24
N VAL A 41 -7.83 -0.62 5.21
CA VAL A 41 -7.07 -1.84 4.89
C VAL A 41 -6.01 -1.52 3.82
N PRO A 42 -4.90 -2.26 3.75
CA PRO A 42 -4.55 -3.42 4.58
C PRO A 42 -3.94 -3.07 5.94
N ALA A 43 -4.04 -4.04 6.86
CA ALA A 43 -3.30 -4.10 8.12
C ALA A 43 -2.81 -5.54 8.33
N LEU A 44 -1.68 -5.70 9.03
CA LEU A 44 -1.00 -6.95 9.28
C LEU A 44 -0.69 -7.07 10.77
N GLU A 45 -0.98 -8.24 11.33
CA GLU A 45 -0.57 -8.64 12.68
C GLU A 45 0.23 -9.93 12.56
N ASP A 46 1.46 -9.91 13.04
CA ASP A 46 2.35 -11.06 13.02
C ASP A 46 2.45 -11.68 14.42
N PRO A 47 1.86 -12.86 14.65
CA PRO A 47 1.91 -13.51 15.96
C PRO A 47 3.30 -14.04 16.32
N ASN A 48 4.21 -14.23 15.34
CA ASN A 48 5.55 -14.76 15.61
C ASN A 48 6.48 -13.70 16.20
N THR A 49 6.23 -12.42 15.89
CA THR A 49 7.07 -11.29 16.30
C THR A 49 6.34 -10.27 17.16
N GLY A 50 5.00 -10.32 17.20
CA GLY A 50 4.15 -9.32 17.83
C GLY A 50 4.01 -8.02 17.04
N VAL A 51 4.55 -7.95 15.81
CA VAL A 51 4.49 -6.73 14.99
C VAL A 51 3.07 -6.51 14.47
N VAL A 52 2.57 -5.30 14.66
CA VAL A 52 1.35 -4.79 14.02
C VAL A 52 1.77 -3.68 13.05
N SER A 53 1.33 -3.78 11.80
CA SER A 53 1.66 -2.81 10.75
C SER A 53 0.42 -2.45 9.95
N TRP A 54 0.29 -1.19 9.60
CA TRP A 54 -0.63 -0.68 8.60
C TRP A 54 0.15 0.22 7.63
N GLU A 55 -0.47 0.61 6.51
CA GLU A 55 0.18 0.99 5.25
C GLU A 55 0.73 -0.23 4.48
N SER A 56 0.27 -0.40 3.24
CA SER A 56 0.62 -1.57 2.42
C SER A 56 2.13 -1.65 2.16
N GLY A 57 2.80 -0.52 1.91
CA GLY A 57 4.25 -0.45 1.75
C GLY A 57 5.01 -0.88 3.00
N ALA A 58 4.55 -0.46 4.19
CA ALA A 58 5.15 -0.88 5.46
C ALA A 58 4.98 -2.39 5.70
N CYS A 59 3.78 -2.92 5.43
CA CYS A 59 3.50 -4.36 5.51
C CYS A 59 4.42 -5.17 4.58
N MET A 60 4.56 -4.77 3.32
CA MET A 60 5.40 -5.46 2.34
C MET A 60 6.88 -5.38 2.71
N ASN A 61 7.35 -4.21 3.13
CA ASN A 61 8.72 -4.02 3.58
C ASN A 61 9.05 -4.81 4.85
N TYR A 62 8.09 -4.94 5.78
CA TYR A 62 8.21 -5.81 6.94
C TYR A 62 8.37 -7.28 6.53
N LEU A 63 7.47 -7.79 5.68
CA LEU A 63 7.51 -9.17 5.19
C LEU A 63 8.84 -9.48 4.48
N ARG A 64 9.33 -8.55 3.66
CA ARG A 64 10.64 -8.66 3.01
C ARG A 64 11.76 -8.85 4.03
N ARG A 65 11.87 -7.97 5.02
CA ARG A 65 12.96 -8.01 6.02
C ARG A 65 12.85 -9.20 6.98
N ALA A 66 11.63 -9.57 7.39
CA ALA A 66 11.41 -10.60 8.40
C ALA A 66 11.44 -12.02 7.81
N TYR A 67 10.92 -12.21 6.59
CA TYR A 67 10.63 -13.53 6.03
C TYR A 67 11.25 -13.82 4.66
N ASP A 68 11.79 -12.80 3.97
CA ASP A 68 12.54 -12.99 2.73
C ASP A 68 14.02 -12.62 2.88
N LYS A 69 14.67 -13.19 3.91
CA LYS A 69 16.07 -12.87 4.26
C LYS A 69 17.07 -13.28 3.18
N ASP A 70 16.78 -14.35 2.46
CA ASP A 70 17.55 -14.79 1.29
C ASP A 70 17.26 -13.91 0.05
N GLY A 71 16.34 -12.94 0.18
CA GLY A 71 15.92 -12.04 -0.87
C GLY A 71 15.38 -12.77 -2.08
N ARG A 72 14.71 -13.91 -1.96
CA ARG A 72 14.34 -14.72 -3.13
C ARG A 72 13.07 -14.24 -3.83
N ILE A 73 12.19 -13.55 -3.12
CA ILE A 73 10.79 -13.35 -3.53
C ILE A 73 10.43 -11.86 -3.69
N LEU A 74 10.80 -11.02 -2.72
CA LEU A 74 10.47 -9.60 -2.62
C LEU A 74 11.74 -8.75 -2.73
N ARG A 75 12.56 -8.95 -3.76
CA ARG A 75 13.82 -8.21 -3.95
C ARG A 75 13.86 -7.36 -5.22
N PRO A 76 14.75 -6.36 -5.28
CA PRO A 76 15.19 -5.76 -6.54
C PRO A 76 15.70 -6.81 -7.53
N ARG A 77 15.67 -6.50 -8.83
CA ARG A 77 16.07 -7.45 -9.88
C ARG A 77 17.56 -7.81 -9.87
N GLY A 78 18.38 -6.98 -9.25
CA GLY A 78 19.83 -7.18 -9.07
C GLY A 78 20.32 -6.48 -7.80
N ASP A 79 21.63 -6.51 -7.59
CA ASP A 79 22.26 -6.00 -6.37
C ASP A 79 22.83 -4.59 -6.51
N SER A 80 22.71 -3.95 -7.68
CA SER A 80 23.20 -2.59 -7.87
C SER A 80 22.34 -1.58 -7.11
N GLU A 81 22.92 -0.44 -6.75
CA GLU A 81 22.15 0.67 -6.18
C GLU A 81 21.05 1.14 -7.14
N GLN A 82 21.27 1.04 -8.46
CA GLN A 82 20.24 1.37 -9.45
C GLN A 82 19.05 0.41 -9.39
N ASP A 83 19.28 -0.90 -9.17
CA ASP A 83 18.19 -1.88 -9.03
C ASP A 83 17.34 -1.59 -7.79
N ARG A 84 17.98 -1.21 -6.68
CA ARG A 84 17.31 -0.82 -5.43
C ARG A 84 16.47 0.44 -5.63
N VAL A 85 17.05 1.47 -6.24
CA VAL A 85 16.34 2.71 -6.60
C VAL A 85 15.16 2.41 -7.53
N ASP A 86 15.33 1.53 -8.51
CA ASP A 86 14.25 1.18 -9.43
C ASP A 86 13.11 0.44 -8.72
N PHE A 87 13.43 -0.48 -7.81
CA PHE A 87 12.44 -1.16 -6.99
C PHE A 87 11.64 -0.17 -6.15
N ASP A 88 12.32 0.69 -5.40
CA ASP A 88 11.70 1.69 -4.52
C ASP A 88 10.88 2.70 -5.34
N LYS A 89 11.40 3.14 -6.49
CA LYS A 89 10.70 4.03 -7.42
C LYS A 89 9.35 3.47 -7.85
N TRP A 90 9.30 2.18 -8.20
CA TRP A 90 8.04 1.54 -8.59
C TRP A 90 7.11 1.29 -7.40
N GLU A 91 7.66 0.91 -6.24
CA GLU A 91 6.89 0.77 -5.00
C GLU A 91 6.21 2.10 -4.64
N TYR A 92 6.97 3.19 -4.56
CA TYR A 92 6.42 4.50 -4.24
C TYR A 92 5.50 5.04 -5.32
N PHE A 93 5.79 4.84 -6.60
CA PHE A 93 4.88 5.23 -7.67
C PHE A 93 3.49 4.55 -7.53
N LEU A 94 3.47 3.27 -7.16
CA LEU A 94 2.22 2.56 -6.89
C LEU A 94 1.48 3.14 -5.68
N LEU A 95 2.20 3.37 -4.58
CA LEU A 95 1.62 3.80 -3.30
C LEU A 95 1.13 5.24 -3.29
N THR A 96 1.88 6.16 -3.89
CA THR A 96 1.62 7.60 -3.78
C THR A 96 0.85 8.16 -4.98
N THR A 97 0.96 7.49 -6.14
CA THR A 97 0.43 8.03 -7.40
C THR A 97 -0.64 7.13 -7.96
N LEU A 98 -0.28 5.91 -8.39
CA LEU A 98 -1.23 5.06 -9.10
C LEU A 98 -2.44 4.68 -8.23
N GLY A 99 -2.20 4.17 -7.03
CA GLY A 99 -3.26 3.77 -6.10
C GLY A 99 -4.24 4.89 -5.77
N PRO A 100 -3.77 6.04 -5.25
CA PRO A 100 -4.64 7.17 -4.94
C PRO A 100 -5.39 7.72 -6.16
N MET A 101 -4.73 7.87 -7.32
CA MET A 101 -5.37 8.43 -8.51
C MET A 101 -6.42 7.49 -9.13
N THR A 102 -6.20 6.17 -9.09
CA THR A 102 -7.24 5.19 -9.45
C THR A 102 -8.42 5.25 -8.49
N GLY A 103 -8.16 5.38 -7.18
CA GLY A 103 -9.20 5.55 -6.17
C GLY A 103 -10.06 6.79 -6.42
N GLN A 104 -9.42 7.93 -6.72
CA GLN A 104 -10.12 9.17 -7.07
C GLN A 104 -10.96 9.03 -8.33
N THR A 105 -10.39 8.45 -9.40
CA THR A 105 -11.12 8.21 -10.66
C THR A 105 -12.38 7.37 -10.42
N ASN A 106 -12.25 6.27 -9.66
CA ASN A 106 -13.40 5.42 -9.33
C ASN A 106 -14.43 6.15 -8.46
N TRP A 107 -13.99 6.98 -7.51
CA TRP A 107 -14.89 7.80 -6.70
C TRP A 107 -15.73 8.74 -7.56
N TYR A 108 -15.08 9.52 -8.43
CA TYR A 108 -15.79 10.47 -9.30
C TYR A 108 -16.70 9.78 -10.32
N ARG A 109 -16.34 8.58 -10.79
CA ARG A 109 -17.14 7.83 -11.75
C ARG A 109 -18.38 7.18 -11.15
N HIS A 110 -18.29 6.68 -9.91
CA HIS A 110 -19.30 5.78 -9.37
C HIS A 110 -20.01 6.28 -8.11
N TYR A 111 -19.39 7.18 -7.34
CA TYR A 111 -19.87 7.56 -6.01
C TYR A 111 -20.15 9.05 -5.87
N ASN A 112 -19.60 9.88 -6.74
CA ASN A 112 -19.87 11.31 -6.75
C ASN A 112 -21.26 11.61 -7.36
N GLY A 113 -22.19 12.06 -6.53
CA GLY A 113 -23.60 12.26 -6.88
C GLY A 113 -23.93 13.55 -7.66
N PHE A 114 -22.93 14.40 -7.97
CA PHE A 114 -23.13 15.65 -8.70
C PHE A 114 -22.28 15.68 -9.98
N ALA A 115 -22.84 16.21 -11.07
CA ALA A 115 -22.11 16.38 -12.32
C ALA A 115 -20.96 17.38 -12.14
N ASN A 116 -19.74 16.89 -12.27
CA ASN A 116 -18.53 17.70 -12.14
C ASN A 116 -17.94 17.97 -13.53
N GLU A 117 -18.48 18.96 -14.23
CA GLU A 117 -17.89 19.40 -15.50
C GLU A 117 -16.47 19.92 -15.26
N GLY A 118 -15.48 19.33 -15.95
CA GLY A 118 -14.09 19.78 -15.93
C GLY A 118 -13.15 19.15 -14.89
N VAL A 119 -13.62 18.31 -13.96
CA VAL A 119 -12.73 17.69 -12.94
C VAL A 119 -11.67 16.77 -13.55
N LEU A 120 -12.01 16.02 -14.60
CA LEU A 120 -11.03 15.17 -15.31
C LEU A 120 -9.92 16.00 -15.97
N ILE A 121 -10.26 17.19 -16.47
CA ILE A 121 -9.29 18.13 -17.08
C ILE A 121 -8.41 18.75 -15.99
N ALA A 122 -8.98 19.11 -14.84
CA ALA A 122 -8.25 19.68 -13.71
C ALA A 122 -7.30 18.67 -13.02
N MET A 123 -7.62 17.37 -13.05
CA MET A 123 -6.73 16.32 -12.54
C MET A 123 -5.49 16.12 -13.42
N GLN A 124 -5.60 16.36 -14.73
CA GLN A 124 -4.49 16.16 -15.68
C GLN A 124 -3.57 17.39 -15.80
N SER A 125 -4.01 18.57 -15.36
CA SER A 125 -3.31 19.84 -15.61
C SER A 125 -2.29 20.28 -14.54
N LYS A 126 -2.17 19.57 -13.42
CA LYS A 126 -1.26 19.93 -12.31
C LYS A 126 -0.04 19.00 -12.17
N HIS A 127 0.91 19.08 -13.09
CA HIS A 127 2.22 18.44 -12.90
C HIS A 127 3.37 19.31 -13.42
N GLY A 128 4.02 20.06 -12.52
CA GLY A 128 5.40 20.50 -12.72
C GLY A 128 6.34 19.38 -12.28
N ALA A 129 7.23 18.93 -13.16
CA ALA A 129 8.22 17.89 -12.85
C ALA A 129 9.57 18.54 -12.54
N ALA A 130 10.17 18.19 -11.40
CA ALA A 130 11.54 18.55 -11.05
C ALA A 130 12.39 17.27 -10.98
N MET A 131 13.47 17.23 -11.77
CA MET A 131 14.49 16.20 -11.72
C MET A 131 15.71 16.77 -11.01
N VAL A 132 16.16 16.14 -9.93
CA VAL A 132 17.37 16.51 -9.19
C VAL A 132 18.51 15.61 -9.67
N SER A 133 19.60 16.19 -10.17
CA SER A 133 20.84 15.47 -10.48
C SER A 133 22.02 16.12 -9.74
N TRP A 134 22.92 15.29 -9.22
CA TRP A 134 24.15 15.72 -8.57
C TRP A 134 25.35 15.28 -9.43
N ARG A 135 26.42 16.08 -9.50
CA ARG A 135 27.72 15.65 -10.07
C ARG A 135 28.66 15.26 -8.94
N GLY A 136 29.23 14.05 -9.02
CA GLY A 136 30.22 13.57 -8.05
C GLY A 136 31.53 14.37 -8.14
N SER A 137 32.19 14.52 -6.98
CA SER A 137 33.52 15.10 -6.80
C SER A 137 34.63 14.23 -7.36
#